data_AF-A0A963LT74-F1
#
_entry.id   AF-A0A963LT74-F1
#
_cell.length_a   1.000
_cell.length_b   1.000
_cell.length_c   1.000
_cell.angle_alpha   90.00
_cell.angle_beta   90.00
_cell.angle_gamma   90.00
#
_symmetry.space_group_name_H-M   'P 1'
#
loop_
_entity.id
_entity.type
_entity.pdbx_description
1 polymer ?
#
loop_
_entity_poly.entity_id
_entity_poly.type
_entity_poly.pdbx_seq_one_letter_code
_entity_poly.pdbx_strand_id
1 'polypeptide(L)' 'MFVYFVRRLASLVPTLVFVSMLIFGLQQLLPGDPAQMLAGEDQRPEVIEHYRQKLHLDKPIVVQYGYWIGGVLQGNLG' A
#
# COMPACT_ATOMS: atom_id res chain seq x y z
N MET A 1 -23.96 -19.42 -16.17
CA MET A 1 -23.99 -18.79 -14.83
C MET A 1 -22.58 -18.42 -14.34
N PHE A 2 -21.64 -19.37 -14.20
CA PHE A 2 -20.28 -19.11 -13.67
C PHE A 2 -19.46 -18.08 -14.48
N VAL A 3 -19.46 -18.17 -15.82
CA VAL A 3 -18.76 -17.21 -16.70
C VAL A 3 -19.27 -15.77 -16.54
N TYR A 4 -20.58 -15.60 -16.32
CA TYR A 4 -21.18 -14.28 -16.06
C TYR A 4 -20.74 -13.72 -14.70
N PHE A 5 -20.62 -14.59 -13.69
CA PHE A 5 -20.15 -14.23 -12.35
C PHE A 5 -18.68 -13.78 -12.38
N VAL A 6 -17.81 -14.55 -13.03
CA VAL A 6 -16.39 -14.20 -13.21
C VAL A 6 -16.21 -12.92 -14.00
N ARG A 7 -16.97 -12.74 -15.10
CA ARG A 7 -16.91 -11.51 -15.92
C ARG A 7 -17.35 -10.27 -15.12
N ARG A 8 -18.35 -10.42 -14.24
CA ARG A 8 -18.80 -9.34 -13.35
C ARG A 8 -17.75 -9.00 -12.29
N LEU A 9 -17.14 -10.01 -11.66
CA LEU A 9 -16.02 -9.81 -10.73
C LEU A 9 -14.82 -9.15 -11.43
N ALA A 10 -14.45 -9.64 -12.61
CA ALA A 10 -13.37 -9.07 -13.40
C ALA A 10 -13.64 -7.61 -13.80
N SER A 11 -14.90 -7.22 -14.00
CA SER A 11 -15.25 -5.82 -14.27
C SER A 11 -15.14 -4.90 -13.04
N LEU A 12 -15.19 -5.45 -11.82
CA LEU A 12 -15.02 -4.70 -10.57
C LEU A 12 -13.55 -4.49 -10.22
N VAL A 13 -12.67 -5.42 -10.61
CA VAL A 13 -11.23 -5.36 -10.30
C VAL A 13 -10.58 -4.05 -10.77
N PRO A 14 -10.76 -3.57 -12.02
CA PRO A 14 -10.19 -2.30 -12.48
C PRO A 14 -10.65 -1.11 -11.64
N THR A 15 -11.93 -1.07 -11.26
CA THR A 15 -12.50 0.00 -10.44
C THR A 15 -11.88 0.00 -9.04
N LEU A 16 -11.73 -1.18 -8.42
CA LEU A 16 -11.09 -1.32 -7.11
C LEU A 16 -9.59 -0.94 -7.17
N VAL A 17 -8.89 -1.35 -8.21
CA VAL A 17 -7.49 -0.95 -8.44
C VAL A 17 -7.38 0.56 -8.59
N PHE A 18 -8.24 1.17 -9.40
CA PHE A 18 -8.23 2.61 -9.61
C PHE A 18 -8.52 3.39 -8.32
N VAL A 19 -9.55 3.00 -7.58
CA VAL A 19 -9.91 3.64 -6.30
C VAL A 19 -8.80 3.43 -5.26
N SER A 20 -8.21 2.24 -5.18
CA SER A 20 -7.10 1.98 -4.25
C SER A 20 -5.84 2.76 -4.61
N MET A 21 -5.50 2.92 -5.90
CA MET A 21 -4.41 3.82 -6.34
C MET A 21 -4.67 5.25 -5.89
N LEU A 22 -5.90 5.76 -6.04
CA LEU A 22 -6.26 7.10 -5.61
C LEU A 22 -6.13 7.28 -4.09
N ILE A 23 -6.65 6.33 -3.30
CA ILE A 23 -6.54 6.37 -1.83
C ILE A 23 -5.08 6.29 -1.39
N PHE A 24 -4.30 5.38 -1.98
CA PHE A 24 -2.88 5.23 -1.69
C PHE A 24 -2.10 6.51 -2.02
N GLY A 25 -2.36 7.11 -3.18
CA GLY A 25 -1.77 8.39 -3.58
C GLY A 25 -2.16 9.53 -2.64
N LEU A 26 -3.43 9.60 -2.22
CA LEU A 26 -3.91 10.58 -1.24
C LEU A 26 -3.24 10.41 0.12
N GLN A 27 -3.06 9.18 0.59
CA GLN A 27 -2.35 8.90 1.84
C GLN A 27 -0.89 9.35 1.78
N GLN A 28 -0.23 9.21 0.63
CA GLN A 28 1.15 9.69 0.46
C GLN A 28 1.25 11.22 0.45
N LEU A 29 0.18 11.91 0.03
CA LEU A 29 0.09 13.38 0.08
C LEU A 29 -0.22 13.89 1.48
N LEU A 30 -0.66 13.04 2.41
CA LEU A 30 -0.86 13.45 3.80
C LEU A 30 0.49 13.81 4.42
N PRO A 31 0.59 14.96 5.10
CA PRO A 31 1.81 15.34 5.79
C PRO A 31 2.03 14.43 7.00
N GLY A 32 2.95 13.49 6.86
CA GLY A 32 3.38 12.57 7.92
C GLY A 32 4.25 11.47 7.32
N ASP A 33 5.47 11.28 7.82
CA ASP A 33 6.31 10.18 7.37
C ASP A 33 5.79 8.87 8.00
N PRO A 34 5.26 7.91 7.24
CA PRO A 34 4.78 6.65 7.79
C PRO A 34 5.87 5.92 8.56
N ALA A 35 7.15 6.08 8.21
CA ALA A 35 8.26 5.51 8.99
C ALA A 35 8.37 6.15 10.38
N GLN A 36 8.11 7.45 10.51
CA GLN A 36 8.10 8.15 11.80
C GLN A 36 6.86 7.78 12.63
N MET A 37 5.70 7.64 11.99
CA MET A 37 4.48 7.20 12.67
C MET A 37 4.61 5.76 13.19
N LEU A 38 5.28 4.88 12.44
CA LEU A 38 5.50 3.49 12.83
C LEU A 38 6.65 3.32 13.83
N ALA A 39 7.65 4.20 13.82
CA ALA A 39 8.71 4.23 14.82
C ALA A 39 8.18 4.63 16.22
N GLY A 40 7.07 5.36 16.28
CA GLY A 40 6.37 5.69 17.53
C GLY A 40 7.22 6.55 18.47
N GLU A 41 7.48 6.03 19.68
CA GLU A 41 8.31 6.69 20.70
C GLU A 41 9.81 6.57 20.40
N ASP A 42 10.22 5.58 19.59
CA ASP A 42 11.62 5.35 19.27
C ASP A 42 12.02 6.07 17.97
N GLN A 43 12.06 7.40 18.05
CA GLN A 43 12.38 8.28 16.92
C GLN A 43 13.88 8.35 16.61
N ARG A 44 14.67 7.35 17.03
CA ARG A 44 16.07 7.27 16.65
C ARG A 44 16.16 7.16 15.12
N PRO A 45 17.04 7.95 14.47
CA PRO A 45 17.13 7.96 13.01
C PRO A 45 17.45 6.57 12.43
N GLU A 46 18.23 5.77 13.15
CA GLU A 46 18.56 4.38 12.81
C GLU A 46 17.33 3.46 12.73
N VAL A 47 16.38 3.65 13.65
CA VAL A 47 15.14 2.84 13.73
C VAL A 47 14.19 3.25 12.62
N ILE A 48 14.04 4.55 12.38
CA ILE A 48 13.22 5.10 11.29
C ILE A 48 13.74 4.61 9.94
N GLU A 49 15.06 4.61 9.73
CA GLU A 49 15.67 4.15 8.49
C GLU A 49 15.54 2.64 8.30
N HIS A 50 15.62 1.87 9.38
CA HIS A 50 15.31 0.44 9.36
C HIS A 50 13.87 0.17 8.92
N TYR A 51 12.89 0.89 9.47
CA TYR A 51 11.49 0.77 9.03
C TYR A 51 11.28 1.25 7.60
N ARG A 52 11.94 2.34 7.20
CA ARG A 52 11.86 2.87 5.84
C ARG A 52 12.32 1.84 4.81
N GLN A 53 13.42 1.15 5.07
CA GLN A 53 13.91 0.07 4.21
C GLN A 53 13.02 -1.17 4.27
N LYS A 54 12.60 -1.60 5.46
CA LYS A 54 11.77 -2.80 5.66
C LYS A 54 10.40 -2.68 4.99
N LEU A 55 9.82 -1.47 5.00
CA LEU A 55 8.53 -1.17 4.40
C LEU A 55 8.66 -0.66 2.96
N HIS A 56 9.88 -0.67 2.39
CA HIS A 56 10.17 -0.24 1.02
C HIS A 56 9.76 1.22 0.74
N LEU A 57 9.66 2.04 1.78
CA LEU A 57 9.30 3.45 1.71
C LEU A 57 10.39 4.29 1.00
N ASP A 58 11.57 3.70 0.77
CA ASP A 58 12.66 4.25 -0.07
C ASP A 58 12.44 4.04 -1.59
N LYS A 59 11.48 3.19 -1.99
CA LYS A 59 11.25 2.83 -3.40
C LYS A 59 10.30 3.81 -4.11
N PRO A 60 10.31 3.86 -5.46
CA PRO A 60 9.31 4.60 -6.23
C PRO A 60 7.88 4.17 -5.87
N ILE A 61 6.92 5.10 -5.94
CA ILE A 61 5.54 4.89 -5.46
C ILE A 61 4.84 3.71 -6.14
N VAL A 62 5.16 3.45 -7.41
CA VAL A 62 4.62 2.30 -8.17
C VAL A 62 5.10 0.97 -7.57
N VAL A 63 6.34 0.92 -7.08
CA VAL A 63 6.92 -0.27 -6.44
C VAL A 63 6.30 -0.49 -5.06
N GLN A 64 6.11 0.59 -4.27
CA GLN A 64 5.44 0.52 -2.97
C GLN A 64 4.00 0.01 -3.09
N TYR A 65 3.26 0.53 -4.08
CA TYR A 65 1.90 0.06 -4.38
C TYR A 65 1.87 -1.42 -4.77
N GLY A 66 2.87 -1.89 -5.53
CA GLY A 66 3.02 -3.31 -5.86
C GLY A 66 3.21 -4.20 -4.63
N TYR A 67 4.08 -3.81 -3.69
CA TYR A 67 4.25 -4.53 -2.42
C TYR A 67 2.98 -4.51 -1.58
N TRP A 68 2.29 -3.37 -1.50
CA TRP A 68 1.04 -3.23 -0.76
C TRP A 68 -0.07 -4.11 -1.33
N ILE A 69 -0.31 -4.08 -2.66
CA ILE A 69 -1.26 -5.00 -3.32
C ILE A 69 -0.89 -6.45 -3.05
N GLY A 70 0.40 -6.80 -3.14
CA GLY A 70 0.88 -8.16 -2.87
C GLY A 70 0.48 -8.64 -1.47
N GLY A 71 0.64 -7.77 -0.47
CA GLY A 71 0.16 -8.01 0.89
C GLY A 71 -1.37 -8.18 0.94
N VAL A 72 -2.12 -7.26 0.33
CA VAL A 72 -3.60 -7.29 0.33
C VAL A 72 -4.14 -8.57 -0.28
N LEU A 73 -3.56 -9.03 -1.40
CA LEU A 73 -3.92 -10.29 -2.05
C LEU A 73 -3.59 -11.52 -1.20
N GLN A 74 -2.59 -11.42 -0.32
CA GLN A 74 -2.25 -12.44 0.68
C GLN A 74 -3.08 -12.32 1.97
N GLY A 75 -4.01 -11.36 2.04
CA GLY A 75 -4.83 -11.10 3.23
C GLY A 75 -4.17 -10.19 4.27
N ASN A 76 -2.99 -9.65 3.97
CA ASN A 76 -2.32 -8.65 4.80
C ASN A 76 -2.71 -7.24 4.34
N LEU A 77 -3.65 -6.61 5.05
CA LEU A 77 -4.20 -5.29 4.71
C LEU A 77 -3.30 -4.12 5.16
N GLY A 78 -2.09 -4.41 5.62
CA GLY A 78 -1.18 -3.45 6.27
C GLY A 78 -0.73 -3.98 7.63
#